data_AF-A0A6A4N960-F1
#
_entry.id   AF-A0A6A4N960-F1
#
_cell.length_a   1.000
_cell.length_b   1.000
_cell.length_c   1.000
_cell.angle_alpha   90.00
_cell.angle_beta   90.00
_cell.angle_gamma   90.00
#
_symmetry.space_group_name_H-M   'P 1'
#
loop_
_entity.id
_entity.type
_entity.pdbx_description
1 polymer ?
#
loop_
_entity_poly.entity_id
_entity_poly.type
_entity_poly.pdbx_seq_one_letter_code
_entity_poly.pdbx_strand_id
1 'polypeptide(L)'
;MEWLSNCFVGRAIDLEKASQVPNALLSEGFHTIQCHQMGGNLILLSPVEGEDIKDLIKDAPECLNSLFSSIHHWKEEDVAEYRSTWIRCLGVPLHAWSMTFFDLVANIVGSLLMVDDDTMRKVRFDRCRLLVKTSQRTQINSSISVMINGKAFEVFVWEEVGVDLVIKESLKGDSLSSSSSDSVHSIFDGLSVDSDGWVSDTVVSGGSPENCYNDGAELEEVGKEKEHNS
;
A
#
# COMPACT_ATOMS: atom_id res chain seq x y z
N MET A 1 -18.13 11.67 -21.09
CA MET A 1 -18.85 10.71 -20.22
C MET A 1 -19.80 11.49 -19.33
N GLU A 2 -21.11 11.33 -19.50
CA GLU A 2 -22.11 12.20 -18.86
C GLU A 2 -22.15 12.05 -17.32
N TRP A 3 -21.92 10.84 -16.80
CA TRP A 3 -21.96 10.58 -15.35
C TRP A 3 -20.83 11.25 -14.53
N LEU A 4 -19.72 11.62 -15.17
CA LEU A 4 -18.58 12.33 -14.54
C LEU A 4 -18.67 13.86 -14.66
N SER A 5 -19.66 14.36 -15.40
CA SER A 5 -19.76 15.79 -15.76
C SER A 5 -19.98 16.73 -14.57
N ASN A 6 -20.41 16.20 -13.42
CA ASN A 6 -20.59 16.94 -12.17
C ASN A 6 -19.67 16.43 -11.05
N CYS A 7 -18.68 15.60 -11.37
CA CYS A 7 -17.76 15.05 -10.38
C CYS A 7 -16.53 15.95 -10.20
N PHE A 8 -16.00 15.95 -8.97
CA PHE A 8 -14.76 16.61 -8.62
C PHE A 8 -13.75 15.58 -8.17
N VAL A 9 -12.48 15.87 -8.38
CA VAL A 9 -11.37 15.07 -7.87
C VAL A 9 -10.67 15.87 -6.81
N GLY A 10 -10.59 15.29 -5.61
CA GLY A 10 -9.79 15.78 -4.52
C GLY A 10 -8.49 15.00 -4.43
N ARG A 11 -7.36 15.71 -4.33
CA ARG A 11 -6.09 15.13 -3.90
C ARG A 11 -5.94 15.37 -2.40
N ALA A 12 -6.08 14.32 -1.61
CA ALA A 12 -5.91 14.41 -0.16
C ALA A 12 -4.45 14.78 0.16
N ILE A 13 -4.23 15.49 1.26
CA ILE A 13 -2.88 15.92 1.69
C ILE A 13 -1.95 14.70 1.81
N ASP A 14 -2.46 13.62 2.38
CA ASP A 14 -1.79 12.34 2.51
C ASP A 14 -2.81 11.18 2.53
N LEU A 15 -2.32 9.96 2.71
CA LEU A 15 -3.17 8.76 2.78
C LEU A 15 -4.02 8.69 4.04
N GLU A 16 -3.55 9.26 5.15
CA GLU A 16 -4.31 9.30 6.40
C GLU A 16 -5.54 10.18 6.21
N LYS A 17 -5.37 11.39 5.68
CA LYS A 17 -6.45 12.29 5.30
C LYS A 17 -7.38 11.66 4.28
N ALA A 18 -6.85 10.95 3.28
CA ALA A 18 -7.67 10.25 2.30
C ALA A 18 -8.66 9.27 2.96
N SER A 19 -8.24 8.58 4.01
CA SER A 19 -9.11 7.67 4.76
C SER A 19 -10.18 8.38 5.59
N GLN A 20 -9.91 9.62 6.03
CA GLN A 20 -10.80 10.41 6.88
C GLN A 20 -11.88 11.14 6.09
N VAL A 21 -11.66 11.41 4.79
CA VAL A 21 -12.57 12.20 3.94
C VAL A 21 -14.05 11.83 4.09
N PRO A 22 -14.47 10.55 3.97
CA PRO A 22 -15.89 10.22 4.05
C PRO A 22 -16.51 10.61 5.39
N ASN A 23 -15.82 10.32 6.50
CA ASN A 23 -16.32 10.62 7.84
C ASN A 23 -16.30 12.13 8.13
N ALA A 24 -15.26 12.83 7.68
CA ALA A 24 -15.12 14.26 7.87
C ALA A 24 -16.20 15.05 7.10
N LEU A 25 -16.51 14.64 5.86
CA LEU A 25 -17.60 15.25 5.11
C LEU A 25 -18.96 14.99 5.77
N LEU A 26 -19.20 13.76 6.26
CA LEU A 26 -20.42 13.45 7.01
C LEU A 26 -20.56 14.28 8.28
N SER A 27 -19.48 14.49 9.05
CA SER A 27 -19.53 15.27 10.29
C SER A 27 -19.83 16.76 10.07
N GLU A 28 -19.44 17.30 8.90
CA GLU A 28 -19.76 18.68 8.51
C GLU A 28 -21.15 18.82 7.87
N GLY A 29 -21.89 17.72 7.73
CA GLY A 29 -23.25 17.72 7.19
C GLY A 29 -23.35 17.49 5.69
N PHE A 30 -22.27 17.09 5.02
CA PHE A 30 -22.23 16.76 3.60
C PHE A 30 -22.72 15.35 3.32
N HIS A 31 -24.01 15.13 3.50
CA HIS A 31 -24.65 13.81 3.34
C HIS A 31 -24.85 13.40 1.87
N THR A 32 -24.66 14.33 0.95
CA THR A 32 -25.03 14.20 -0.46
C THR A 32 -23.81 14.12 -1.38
N ILE A 33 -22.60 14.08 -0.81
CA ILE A 33 -21.36 13.78 -1.53
C ILE A 33 -21.00 12.33 -1.28
N GLN A 34 -20.92 11.55 -2.36
CA GLN A 34 -20.31 10.23 -2.34
C GLN A 34 -18.80 10.34 -2.60
N CYS A 35 -18.02 9.59 -1.83
CA CYS A 35 -16.56 9.57 -1.94
C CYS A 35 -16.11 8.22 -2.47
N HIS A 36 -15.37 8.22 -3.58
CA HIS A 36 -14.85 7.02 -4.21
C HIS A 36 -13.32 7.12 -4.30
N GLN A 37 -12.60 6.16 -3.72
CA GLN A 37 -11.15 6.12 -3.83
C GLN A 37 -10.73 5.79 -5.26
N MET A 38 -9.84 6.59 -5.84
CA MET A 38 -9.30 6.38 -7.18
C MET A 38 -7.92 5.70 -7.16
N GLY A 39 -7.38 5.45 -5.96
CA GLY A 39 -6.02 4.97 -5.74
C GLY A 39 -5.10 6.07 -5.20
N GLY A 40 -4.11 5.66 -4.40
CA GLY A 40 -3.22 6.59 -3.70
C GLY A 40 -4.03 7.55 -2.82
N ASN A 41 -3.79 8.85 -2.96
CA ASN A 41 -4.51 9.92 -2.26
C ASN A 41 -5.56 10.63 -3.14
N LEU A 42 -5.98 10.03 -4.27
CA LEU A 42 -7.03 10.60 -5.12
C LEU A 42 -8.41 10.07 -4.73
N ILE A 43 -9.36 10.99 -4.63
CA ILE A 43 -10.74 10.70 -4.27
C ILE A 43 -11.66 11.41 -5.26
N LEU A 44 -12.56 10.65 -5.88
CA LEU A 44 -13.66 11.18 -6.66
C LEU A 44 -14.80 11.54 -5.72
N LEU A 45 -15.21 12.80 -5.77
CA LEU A 45 -16.36 13.36 -5.08
C LEU A 45 -17.49 13.46 -6.11
N SER A 46 -18.55 12.70 -5.93
CA SER A 46 -19.71 12.71 -6.81
C SER A 46 -20.97 13.15 -6.04
N PRO A 47 -21.76 14.08 -6.57
CA PRO A 47 -23.02 14.44 -5.94
C PRO A 47 -24.03 13.30 -6.06
N VAL A 48 -24.96 13.24 -5.11
CA VAL A 48 -26.22 12.52 -5.28
C VAL A 48 -27.05 13.24 -6.36
N GLU A 49 -27.83 12.46 -7.12
CA GLU A 49 -28.57 12.93 -8.30
C GLU A 49 -29.40 14.19 -8.00
N GLY A 50 -29.22 15.24 -8.80
CA GLY A 50 -29.95 16.51 -8.69
C GLY A 50 -29.26 17.61 -7.88
N GLU A 51 -28.07 17.36 -7.32
CA GLU A 51 -27.32 18.35 -6.54
C GLU A 51 -26.08 18.91 -7.27
N ASP A 52 -25.73 20.17 -6.99
CA ASP A 52 -24.50 20.80 -7.47
C ASP A 52 -23.45 20.86 -6.36
N ILE A 53 -22.44 19.99 -6.49
CA ILE A 53 -21.31 19.91 -5.57
C ILE A 53 -20.47 21.21 -5.50
N LYS A 54 -20.58 22.10 -6.50
CA LYS A 54 -19.82 23.37 -6.51
C LYS A 54 -20.22 24.28 -5.37
N ASP A 55 -21.50 24.37 -5.06
CA ASP A 55 -21.97 25.24 -3.98
C ASP A 55 -21.58 24.64 -2.63
N LEU A 56 -21.63 23.31 -2.54
CA LEU A 56 -21.19 22.57 -1.37
C LEU A 56 -19.70 22.74 -1.06
N ILE A 57 -18.85 22.76 -2.11
CA ILE A 57 -17.42 23.04 -1.98
C ILE A 57 -17.16 24.48 -1.50
N LYS A 58 -18.01 25.43 -1.88
CA LYS A 58 -17.89 26.84 -1.43
C LYS A 58 -18.33 27.02 0.02
N ASP A 59 -19.24 26.19 0.51
CA ASP A 59 -19.86 26.36 1.82
C ASP A 59 -18.98 25.85 2.99
N ALA A 60 -18.00 24.97 2.74
CA ALA A 60 -17.00 24.58 3.77
C ALA A 60 -15.55 24.53 3.24
N PRO A 61 -14.95 25.69 2.96
CA PRO A 61 -13.55 25.75 2.54
C PRO A 61 -12.60 25.26 3.64
N GLU A 62 -12.92 25.48 4.92
CA GLU A 62 -12.05 25.08 6.04
C GLU A 62 -11.93 23.56 6.17
N CYS A 63 -13.05 22.84 6.14
CA CYS A 63 -13.05 21.38 6.15
C CYS A 63 -12.26 20.82 4.96
N LEU A 64 -12.58 21.28 3.75
CA LEU A 64 -11.95 20.79 2.53
C LEU A 64 -10.44 21.09 2.48
N ASN A 65 -10.01 22.28 2.90
CA ASN A 65 -8.59 22.63 2.97
C ASN A 65 -7.84 21.82 4.04
N SER A 66 -8.52 21.31 5.07
CA SER A 66 -7.91 20.44 6.09
C SER A 66 -7.70 18.99 5.60
N LEU A 67 -8.37 18.61 4.51
CA LEU A 67 -8.37 17.26 3.95
C LEU A 67 -7.59 17.17 2.64
N PHE A 68 -7.71 18.19 1.79
CA PHE A 68 -7.24 18.17 0.41
C PHE A 68 -6.16 19.24 0.15
N SER A 69 -5.11 18.84 -0.55
CA SER A 69 -4.15 19.77 -1.13
C SER A 69 -4.71 20.49 -2.36
N SER A 70 -5.66 19.85 -3.06
CA SER A 70 -6.33 20.43 -4.22
C SER A 70 -7.66 19.73 -4.48
N ILE A 71 -8.65 20.49 -4.96
CA ILE A 71 -9.91 19.97 -5.48
C ILE A 71 -10.19 20.66 -6.81
N HIS A 72 -10.50 19.89 -7.84
CA HIS A 72 -10.83 20.41 -9.16
C HIS A 72 -11.90 19.56 -9.83
N HIS A 73 -12.53 20.12 -10.86
CA HIS A 73 -13.47 19.38 -11.69
C HIS A 73 -12.76 18.20 -12.35
N TRP A 74 -13.38 17.01 -12.36
CA TRP A 74 -12.78 15.81 -12.94
C TRP A 74 -12.32 16.03 -14.39
N LYS A 75 -11.18 15.43 -14.73
CA LYS A 75 -10.58 15.40 -16.07
C LYS A 75 -10.16 13.98 -16.45
N GLU A 76 -10.04 13.72 -17.74
CA GLU A 76 -9.66 12.39 -18.26
C GLU A 76 -8.27 11.94 -17.81
N GLU A 77 -7.38 12.88 -17.49
CA GLU A 77 -6.02 12.61 -17.02
C GLU A 77 -5.95 12.31 -15.52
N ASP A 78 -7.05 12.47 -14.77
CA ASP A 78 -7.09 12.18 -13.33
C ASP A 78 -7.00 10.68 -13.09
N VAL A 79 -5.77 10.20 -12.94
CA VAL A 79 -5.42 8.80 -12.68
C VAL A 79 -4.45 8.74 -11.50
N ALA A 80 -4.59 7.71 -10.66
CA ALA A 80 -3.69 7.51 -9.54
C ALA A 80 -2.24 7.26 -10.01
N GLU A 81 -1.32 8.07 -9.49
CA GLU A 81 0.11 7.98 -9.80
C GLU A 81 0.80 6.81 -9.06
N TYR A 82 0.22 6.38 -7.95
CA TYR A 82 0.74 5.33 -7.09
C TYR A 82 -0.40 4.58 -6.42
N ARG A 83 -0.07 3.43 -5.87
CA ARG A 83 -0.94 2.66 -4.98
C ARG A 83 -0.25 2.42 -3.65
N SER A 84 -1.04 2.19 -2.63
CA SER A 84 -0.56 1.68 -1.35
C SER A 84 -0.85 0.18 -1.32
N THR A 85 -0.03 -0.63 -0.68
CA THR A 85 -0.34 -2.05 -0.48
C THR A 85 0.44 -2.62 0.71
N TRP A 86 -0.14 -3.61 1.37
CA TRP A 86 0.56 -4.35 2.41
C TRP A 86 1.45 -5.41 1.79
N ILE A 87 2.71 -5.44 2.20
CA ILE A 87 3.65 -6.52 1.89
C ILE A 87 3.97 -7.30 3.16
N ARG A 88 4.26 -8.58 2.98
CA ARG A 88 4.88 -9.43 4.01
C ARG A 88 6.33 -9.66 3.66
N CYS A 89 7.19 -9.62 4.67
CA CYS A 89 8.58 -10.01 4.54
C CYS A 89 8.88 -11.22 5.44
N LEU A 90 9.51 -12.26 4.88
CA LEU A 90 10.03 -13.42 5.62
C LEU A 90 11.55 -13.45 5.61
N GLY A 91 12.13 -14.18 6.56
CA GLY A 91 13.58 -14.37 6.62
C GLY A 91 14.32 -13.17 7.20
N VAL A 92 13.60 -12.21 7.80
CA VAL A 92 14.20 -11.04 8.45
C VAL A 92 15.05 -11.48 9.65
N PRO A 93 16.36 -11.17 9.69
CA PRO A 93 17.19 -11.54 10.82
C PRO A 93 16.77 -10.79 12.09
N LEU A 94 16.67 -11.49 13.23
CA LEU A 94 16.22 -10.91 14.50
C LEU A 94 17.04 -9.69 14.94
N HIS A 95 18.36 -9.72 14.74
CA HIS A 95 19.26 -8.63 15.09
C HIS A 95 19.15 -7.41 14.16
N ALA A 96 18.39 -7.54 13.06
CA ALA A 96 18.06 -6.47 12.13
C ALA A 96 16.57 -6.07 12.22
N TRP A 97 15.79 -6.57 13.18
CA TRP A 97 14.37 -6.25 13.33
C TRP A 97 14.16 -4.83 13.87
N SER A 98 14.32 -3.83 13.02
CA SER A 98 14.27 -2.41 13.36
C SER A 98 13.56 -1.59 12.27
N MET A 99 13.11 -0.39 12.63
CA MET A 99 12.50 0.54 11.68
C MET A 99 13.44 0.85 10.51
N THR A 100 14.74 1.02 10.77
CA THR A 100 15.76 1.25 9.73
C THR A 100 15.82 0.11 8.71
N PHE A 101 15.72 -1.13 9.19
CA PHE A 101 15.72 -2.28 8.29
C PHE A 101 14.42 -2.40 7.49
N PHE A 102 13.28 -2.13 8.12
CA PHE A 102 11.98 -2.14 7.45
C PHE A 102 11.90 -1.07 6.36
N ASP A 103 12.42 0.12 6.63
CA ASP A 103 12.52 1.18 5.63
C ASP A 103 13.42 0.76 4.46
N LEU A 104 14.58 0.14 4.74
CA LEU A 104 15.46 -0.39 3.71
C LEU A 104 14.76 -1.41 2.79
N VAL A 105 14.06 -2.38 3.38
CA VAL A 105 13.35 -3.42 2.61
C VAL A 105 12.21 -2.81 1.80
N ALA A 106 11.42 -1.91 2.41
CA ALA A 106 10.32 -1.22 1.75
C ALA A 106 10.79 -0.35 0.57
N ASN A 107 11.93 0.33 0.72
CA ASN A 107 12.49 1.24 -0.28
C ASN A 107 12.91 0.54 -1.58
N ILE A 108 13.04 -0.79 -1.57
CA ILE A 108 13.35 -1.58 -2.77
C ILE A 108 12.11 -1.74 -3.66
N VAL A 109 10.91 -1.75 -3.06
CA VAL A 109 9.65 -1.95 -3.77
C VAL A 109 8.77 -0.70 -3.82
N GLY A 110 9.07 0.32 -3.04
CA GLY A 110 8.28 1.54 -2.90
C GLY A 110 8.86 2.50 -1.86
N SER A 111 8.01 3.07 -1.02
CA SER A 111 8.39 3.82 0.18
C SER A 111 7.56 3.35 1.37
N LEU A 112 8.18 3.23 2.54
CA LEU A 112 7.47 2.81 3.75
C LEU A 112 6.44 3.86 4.19
N LEU A 113 5.21 3.42 4.43
CA LEU A 113 4.14 4.25 4.97
C LEU A 113 3.84 3.90 6.43
N MET A 114 3.78 2.60 6.73
CA MET A 114 3.41 2.11 8.05
C MET A 114 4.02 0.74 8.29
N VAL A 115 4.30 0.43 9.55
CA VAL A 115 4.67 -0.90 10.02
C VAL A 115 3.51 -1.41 10.85
N ASP A 116 3.08 -2.64 10.59
CA ASP A 116 2.00 -3.27 11.34
C ASP A 116 2.31 -3.38 12.85
N ASP A 117 1.29 -3.19 13.69
CA ASP A 117 1.46 -3.16 15.14
C ASP A 117 2.05 -4.44 15.72
N ASP A 118 1.72 -5.63 15.18
CA ASP A 118 2.29 -6.89 15.66
C ASP A 118 3.79 -6.96 15.33
N THR A 119 4.19 -6.40 14.19
CA THR A 119 5.60 -6.28 13.79
C THR A 119 6.35 -5.34 14.73
N MET A 120 5.77 -4.18 15.04
CA MET A 120 6.36 -3.19 15.95
C MET A 120 6.45 -3.72 17.38
N ARG A 121 5.39 -4.38 17.87
CA ARG A 121 5.33 -5.00 19.21
C ARG A 121 6.10 -6.30 19.31
N LYS A 122 6.70 -6.78 18.21
CA LYS A 122 7.49 -8.02 18.17
C LYS A 122 6.70 -9.24 18.67
N VAL A 123 5.41 -9.28 18.36
CA VAL A 123 4.51 -10.39 18.74
C VAL A 123 4.98 -11.69 18.11
N ARG A 124 5.56 -11.60 16.90
CA ARG A 124 6.12 -12.71 16.14
C ARG A 124 7.27 -12.22 15.28
N PHE A 125 8.11 -13.17 14.85
CA PHE A 125 9.31 -12.90 14.06
C PHE A 125 9.42 -13.73 12.78
N ASP A 126 8.49 -14.66 12.55
CA ASP A 126 8.49 -15.43 11.31
C ASP A 126 8.10 -14.55 10.10
N ARG A 127 7.40 -13.42 10.32
CA ARG A 127 7.04 -12.45 9.29
C ARG A 127 6.94 -11.03 9.82
N CYS A 128 7.36 -10.04 9.04
CA CYS A 128 7.00 -8.64 9.25
C CYS A 128 5.99 -8.18 8.18
N ARG A 129 5.17 -7.17 8.51
CA ARG A 129 4.13 -6.65 7.62
C ARG A 129 4.26 -5.13 7.50
N LEU A 130 4.43 -4.65 6.27
CA LEU A 130 4.77 -3.26 5.96
C LEU A 130 3.77 -2.71 4.94
N LEU A 131 3.23 -1.52 5.19
CA LEU A 131 2.42 -0.79 4.21
C LEU A 131 3.37 0.04 3.38
N VAL A 132 3.35 -0.15 2.07
CA VAL A 132 4.24 0.55 1.14
C VAL A 132 3.45 1.34 0.11
N LYS A 133 3.93 2.54 -0.20
CA LYS A 133 3.52 3.32 -1.38
C LYS A 133 4.40 2.92 -2.55
N THR A 134 3.81 2.49 -3.65
CA THR A 134 4.55 2.02 -4.83
C THR A 134 3.90 2.51 -6.12
N SER A 135 4.73 2.82 -7.12
CA SER A 135 4.31 3.05 -8.50
C SER A 135 4.28 1.77 -9.33
N GLN A 136 4.75 0.64 -8.78
CA GLN A 136 4.69 -0.66 -9.45
C GLN A 136 3.25 -1.08 -9.66
N ARG A 137 2.86 -1.29 -10.92
CA ARG A 137 1.49 -1.70 -11.27
C ARG A 137 1.27 -3.22 -11.17
N THR A 138 2.34 -3.98 -11.22
CA THR A 138 2.33 -5.44 -11.05
C THR A 138 2.33 -5.81 -9.57
N GLN A 139 1.91 -7.04 -9.27
CA GLN A 139 1.99 -7.59 -7.93
C GLN A 139 3.45 -7.68 -7.48
N ILE A 140 3.72 -7.28 -6.23
CA ILE A 140 5.05 -7.45 -5.64
C ILE A 140 5.21 -8.92 -5.24
N ASN A 141 6.23 -9.57 -5.78
CA ASN A 141 6.66 -10.92 -5.39
C ASN A 141 8.13 -11.07 -5.77
N SER A 142 9.02 -10.92 -4.79
CA SER A 142 10.46 -10.84 -5.01
C SER A 142 11.24 -11.39 -3.81
N SER A 143 12.53 -11.63 -4.05
CA SER A 143 13.51 -11.93 -3.02
C SER A 143 14.58 -10.84 -3.01
N ILE A 144 15.01 -10.44 -1.81
CA ILE A 144 15.94 -9.35 -1.57
C ILE A 144 17.13 -9.88 -0.78
N SER A 145 18.32 -9.76 -1.34
CA SER A 145 19.56 -10.07 -0.62
C SER A 145 20.06 -8.82 0.13
N VAL A 146 20.13 -8.90 1.45
CA VAL A 146 20.64 -7.83 2.33
C VAL A 146 21.96 -8.26 2.98
N MET A 147 22.93 -7.34 3.07
CA MET A 147 24.20 -7.57 3.74
C MET A 147 24.18 -6.97 5.13
N ILE A 148 24.31 -7.81 6.16
CA ILE A 148 24.35 -7.38 7.57
C ILE A 148 25.62 -7.95 8.21
N ASN A 149 26.49 -7.07 8.71
CA ASN A 149 27.74 -7.44 9.38
C ASN A 149 28.59 -8.44 8.56
N GLY A 150 28.71 -8.21 7.25
CA GLY A 150 29.48 -9.06 6.34
C GLY A 150 28.84 -10.40 5.97
N LYS A 151 27.58 -10.63 6.35
CA LYS A 151 26.81 -11.83 5.99
C LYS A 151 25.61 -11.45 5.13
N ALA A 152 25.39 -12.23 4.08
CA ALA A 152 24.22 -12.10 3.22
C ALA A 152 23.02 -12.83 3.86
N PHE A 153 21.86 -12.18 3.85
CA PHE A 153 20.59 -12.73 4.24
C PHE A 153 19.58 -12.52 3.12
N GLU A 154 18.77 -13.53 2.87
CA GLU A 154 17.71 -13.47 1.87
C GLU A 154 16.37 -13.17 2.55
N VAL A 155 15.69 -12.13 2.08
CA VAL A 155 14.38 -11.69 2.56
C VAL A 155 13.37 -11.83 1.44
N PHE A 156 12.37 -12.68 1.64
CA PHE A 156 11.27 -12.84 0.68
C PHE A 156 10.22 -11.78 0.93
N VAL A 157 9.81 -11.06 -0.10
CA VAL A 157 8.80 -10.00 -0.05
C VAL A 157 7.68 -10.31 -1.02
N TRP A 158 6.44 -10.30 -0.55
CA TRP A 158 5.29 -10.39 -1.44
C TRP A 158 4.12 -9.57 -0.95
N GLU A 159 3.26 -9.23 -1.89
CA GLU A 159 2.06 -8.46 -1.68
C GLU A 159 0.91 -9.30 -1.11
N GLU A 160 0.22 -8.77 -0.09
CA GLU A 160 -1.03 -9.34 0.39
C GLU A 160 -2.15 -9.11 -0.63
N VAL A 161 -2.78 -10.19 -1.09
CA VAL A 161 -3.94 -10.12 -1.99
C VAL A 161 -5.23 -10.23 -1.18
N GLY A 162 -6.22 -9.39 -1.49
CA GLY A 162 -7.59 -9.56 -1.00
C GLY A 162 -7.96 -8.78 0.27
N VAL A 163 -7.17 -7.77 0.65
CA VAL A 163 -7.59 -6.79 1.67
C VAL A 163 -7.99 -5.53 0.91
N ASP A 164 -9.29 -5.21 0.88
CA ASP A 164 -9.74 -3.89 0.45
C ASP A 164 -9.00 -2.87 1.30
N LEU A 165 -8.06 -2.14 0.69
CA LEU A 165 -7.22 -1.14 1.32
C LEU A 165 -8.01 0.12 1.73
N VAL A 166 -9.29 -0.03 2.03
CA VAL A 166 -9.87 0.94 2.94
C VAL A 166 -9.05 0.80 4.21
N ILE A 167 -8.33 1.86 4.55
CA ILE A 167 -7.68 2.08 5.84
C ILE A 167 -8.81 2.06 6.90
N LYS A 168 -9.36 0.87 7.15
CA LYS A 168 -10.40 0.58 8.13
C LYS A 168 -9.79 -0.14 9.32
N GLU A 169 -8.68 -0.85 9.12
CA GLU A 169 -8.15 -1.76 10.13
C GLU A 169 -7.22 -1.11 11.15
N SER A 170 -6.66 0.08 10.90
CA SER A 170 -5.66 0.66 11.82
C SER A 170 -6.13 1.86 12.67
N LEU A 171 -7.39 2.28 12.57
CA LEU A 171 -7.92 3.43 13.34
C LEU A 171 -9.02 3.05 14.34
N LYS A 172 -9.23 1.75 14.65
CA LYS A 172 -10.06 1.34 15.80
C LYS A 172 -9.29 1.53 17.12
N GLY A 173 -8.95 2.78 17.41
CA GLY A 173 -8.77 3.28 18.77
C GLY A 173 -10.07 3.94 19.19
N ASP A 174 -11.06 3.14 19.58
CA ASP A 174 -11.90 3.35 20.76
C ASP A 174 -13.09 2.37 20.79
N SER A 175 -13.29 1.84 22.00
CA SER A 175 -14.10 0.72 22.44
C SER A 175 -15.56 0.69 21.96
N LEU A 176 -16.01 -0.49 21.50
CA LEU A 176 -17.33 -1.06 21.82
C LEU A 176 -17.22 -2.59 21.83
N SER A 177 -17.53 -3.17 22.99
CA SER A 177 -17.45 -4.59 23.31
C SER A 177 -18.36 -5.46 22.44
N SER A 178 -17.84 -6.57 21.92
CA SER A 178 -18.62 -7.78 21.81
C SER A 178 -17.80 -8.96 22.34
N SER A 179 -18.41 -9.62 23.32
CA SER A 179 -17.90 -10.71 24.13
C SER A 179 -17.60 -11.95 23.28
N SER A 180 -16.46 -12.58 23.53
CA SER A 180 -16.36 -14.03 23.71
C SER A 180 -15.07 -14.37 24.47
N SER A 181 -15.25 -15.17 25.52
CA SER A 181 -14.26 -15.71 26.45
C SER A 181 -13.14 -16.46 25.72
N ASP A 182 -11.88 -16.26 26.13
CA ASP A 182 -11.15 -17.29 26.86
C ASP A 182 -9.89 -16.72 27.54
N SER A 183 -9.75 -17.07 28.81
CA SER A 183 -8.70 -16.61 29.71
C SER A 183 -7.45 -17.47 29.58
N VAL A 184 -6.27 -16.85 29.52
CA VAL A 184 -5.04 -17.38 30.13
C VAL A 184 -4.24 -16.25 30.77
N HIS A 185 -3.75 -16.54 31.97
CA HIS A 185 -3.08 -15.64 32.89
C HIS A 185 -1.62 -15.33 32.53
N SER A 186 -1.19 -14.13 32.98
CA SER A 186 0.04 -13.84 33.74
C SER A 186 1.20 -13.07 33.10
N ILE A 187 1.46 -11.90 33.73
CA ILE A 187 2.74 -11.46 34.34
C ILE A 187 3.89 -11.12 33.38
N PHE A 188 4.25 -9.84 33.24
CA PHE A 188 5.35 -9.20 34.00
C PHE A 188 5.53 -7.72 33.60
N ASP A 189 5.89 -6.93 34.61
CA ASP A 189 6.24 -5.52 34.59
C ASP A 189 7.52 -5.19 33.80
N GLY A 190 7.55 -3.96 33.25
CA GLY A 190 8.70 -3.05 33.20
C GLY A 190 10.06 -3.55 32.70
N LEU A 191 10.47 -3.09 31.52
CA LEU A 191 11.87 -2.77 31.20
C LEU A 191 11.95 -1.55 30.27
N SER A 192 12.54 -0.48 30.80
CA SER A 192 13.12 0.65 30.07
C SER A 192 14.49 0.28 29.51
N VAL A 193 14.81 0.62 28.27
CA VAL A 193 16.19 0.69 27.77
C VAL A 193 16.34 1.86 26.80
N ASP A 194 17.36 2.66 27.06
CA ASP A 194 17.74 3.90 26.39
C ASP A 194 18.35 3.70 24.99
N SER A 195 18.38 4.82 24.25
CA SER A 195 19.09 5.07 23.00
C SER A 195 20.57 4.70 23.05
N ASP A 196 21.08 4.19 21.92
CA ASP A 196 22.28 4.75 21.29
C ASP A 196 22.38 4.33 19.82
N GLY A 197 22.62 5.34 18.98
CA GLY A 197 22.68 5.23 17.54
C GLY A 197 24.03 4.74 17.00
N TRP A 198 23.96 4.00 15.89
CA TRP A 198 24.98 4.01 14.86
C TRP A 198 24.36 3.60 13.52
N VAL A 199 24.64 4.34 12.46
CA VAL A 199 24.25 4.04 11.08
C VAL A 199 25.53 3.67 10.33
N SER A 200 25.51 2.55 9.60
CA SER A 200 26.56 2.15 8.66
C SER A 200 25.94 1.82 7.31
N ASP A 201 26.55 2.34 6.24
CA ASP A 201 26.11 2.25 4.85
C ASP A 201 25.76 0.83 4.41
N THR A 202 24.51 0.62 3.99
CA THR A 202 24.09 -0.63 3.33
C THR A 202 24.06 -0.41 1.83
N VAL A 203 24.95 -1.11 1.11
CA VAL A 203 24.90 -1.17 -0.36
C VAL A 203 23.85 -2.22 -0.75
N VAL A 204 22.76 -1.76 -1.37
CA VAL A 204 21.71 -2.60 -1.92
C VAL A 204 21.91 -2.72 -3.43
N SER A 205 22.29 -3.90 -3.91
CA SER A 205 22.29 -4.22 -5.34
C SER A 205 20.97 -4.88 -5.71
N GLY A 206 20.07 -4.12 -6.34
CA GLY A 206 18.84 -4.63 -6.95
C GLY A 206 19.15 -5.27 -8.31
N GLY A 207 19.20 -6.60 -8.36
CA GLY A 207 19.16 -7.35 -9.62
C GLY A 207 17.72 -7.69 -9.98
N SER A 208 17.31 -7.39 -11.21
CA SER A 208 16.05 -7.93 -11.77
C SER A 208 16.23 -9.43 -12.05
N PRO A 209 15.21 -10.29 -11.84
CA PRO A 209 15.32 -11.71 -12.20
C PRO A 209 15.26 -11.85 -13.72
N GLU A 210 16.34 -12.35 -14.34
CA GLU A 210 16.28 -12.89 -15.69
C GLU A 210 15.47 -14.19 -15.69
N ASN A 211 14.54 -14.29 -16.63
CA ASN A 211 13.70 -15.46 -16.86
C ASN A 211 14.55 -16.67 -17.28
N CYS A 212 14.61 -17.70 -16.43
CA CYS A 212 15.05 -19.03 -16.82
C CYS A 212 13.83 -19.92 -17.12
N TYR A 213 13.38 -19.90 -18.37
CA TYR A 213 12.66 -21.02 -18.97
C TYR A 213 13.39 -21.40 -20.26
N ASN A 214 14.26 -22.39 -20.16
CA ASN A 214 14.73 -23.15 -21.30
C ASN A 214 14.03 -24.51 -21.25
N ASP A 215 13.10 -24.73 -22.16
CA ASP A 215 12.84 -26.07 -22.70
C ASP A 215 12.95 -25.95 -24.22
N GLY A 216 13.95 -26.64 -24.75
CA GLY A 216 14.19 -26.74 -26.18
C GLY A 216 13.25 -27.73 -26.84
N ALA A 217 12.79 -27.39 -28.04
CA ALA A 217 12.48 -28.36 -29.07
C ALA A 217 12.81 -27.75 -30.43
N GLU A 218 13.53 -28.55 -31.18
CA GLU A 218 14.34 -28.28 -32.37
C GLU A 218 13.48 -28.12 -33.63
N LEU A 219 13.93 -27.27 -34.56
CA LEU A 219 13.36 -27.09 -35.89
C LEU A 219 13.86 -28.21 -36.81
N GLU A 220 12.97 -28.95 -37.46
CA GLU A 220 13.27 -29.60 -38.73
C GLU A 220 12.49 -28.92 -39.86
N GLU A 221 13.21 -28.19 -40.71
CA GLU A 221 12.79 -27.92 -42.09
C GLU A 221 13.18 -29.11 -42.97
N VAL A 222 12.20 -29.69 -43.67
CA VAL A 222 12.46 -30.50 -44.87
C VAL A 222 11.70 -29.87 -46.03
N GLY A 223 12.47 -29.44 -47.04
CA GLY A 223 11.96 -28.96 -48.32
C GLY A 223 12.03 -30.02 -49.43
N LYS A 224 11.12 -29.83 -50.42
CA LYS A 224 11.00 -30.46 -51.76
C LYS A 224 10.57 -31.94 -51.74
N GLU A 225 9.69 -32.42 -52.63
CA GLU A 225 9.65 -32.25 -54.10
C GLU A 225 8.28 -32.68 -54.70
N LYS A 226 8.17 -32.50 -56.03
CA LYS A 226 7.02 -32.56 -56.94
C LYS A 226 6.38 -33.95 -57.14
N GLU A 227 5.12 -33.98 -57.63
CA GLU A 227 4.57 -34.71 -58.81
C GLU A 227 3.03 -34.89 -58.64
N HIS A 228 2.19 -34.27 -59.49
CA HIS A 228 1.55 -34.78 -60.73
C HIS A 228 0.51 -35.91 -60.58
N ASN A 229 -0.58 -35.75 -61.37
CA ASN A 229 -1.75 -36.62 -61.63
C ASN A 229 -2.92 -36.55 -60.62
N SER A 230 -4.16 -36.28 -61.00
CA SER A 230 -4.84 -36.18 -62.31
C SER A 230 -5.95 -35.12 -62.28
#